data_AF-A0A0G0HI77-F1
#
_entry.id   AF-A0A0G0HI77-F1
#
_cell.length_a   1.000
_cell.length_b   1.000
_cell.length_c   1.000
_cell.angle_alpha   90.00
_cell.angle_beta   90.00
_cell.angle_gamma   90.00
#
_symmetry.space_group_name_H-M   'P 1'
#
loop_
_entity.id
_entity.type
_entity.pdbx_description
1 polymer ?
#
loop_
_entity_poly.entity_id
_entity_poly.type
_entity_poly.pdbx_seq_one_letter_code
_entity_poly.pdbx_strand_id
1 'polypeptide(L)'
;MELLIVMSIFSILGAMTFSAFGNLQNTVKMNEYTLTLEQDVRSVQRSAMLLERSSGEKWLYGLGIDFGDLESHDDGVYAVFKWCSPFVDYGDILTKSSLPAYTPSKSLGAPTGIGSESNGYLTVTSIGSSCGTNATSSLSIVPGYDKSTTTPVSDITITEIDGKKPRFVVFESVSGRTFFYDTNGELLNYTIEGKLETDPMPFVITINPESDVNTKIITIGNLSGKINTESVQ
;
A
#
# COMPACT_ATOMS: atom_id res chain seq x y z
N MET A 1 53.85 -1.76 -28.97
CA MET A 1 53.65 -1.58 -27.52
C MET A 1 52.65 -0.46 -27.23
N GLU A 2 52.72 0.69 -27.91
CA GLU A 2 51.76 1.80 -27.76
C GLU A 2 50.29 1.41 -27.96
N LEU A 3 49.96 0.64 -29.00
CA LEU A 3 48.58 0.25 -29.30
C LEU A 3 47.93 -0.61 -28.19
N LEU A 4 48.73 -1.43 -27.48
CA LEU A 4 48.27 -2.21 -26.32
C LEU A 4 47.98 -1.32 -25.11
N ILE A 5 48.81 -0.30 -24.88
CA ILE A 5 48.61 0.67 -23.79
C ILE A 5 47.37 1.53 -24.07
N VAL A 6 47.14 1.92 -25.31
CA VAL A 6 45.94 2.67 -25.69
C VAL A 6 44.69 1.83 -25.46
N MET A 7 44.69 0.56 -25.91
CA MET A 7 43.54 -0.34 -25.68
C MET A 7 43.29 -0.63 -24.21
N SER A 8 44.33 -0.73 -23.37
CA SER A 8 44.16 -0.94 -21.92
C SER A 8 43.59 0.29 -21.23
N ILE A 9 44.03 1.50 -21.61
CA ILE A 9 43.46 2.76 -21.09
C ILE A 9 41.99 2.89 -21.51
N PHE A 10 41.66 2.59 -22.76
CA PHE A 10 40.27 2.63 -23.26
C PHE A 10 39.35 1.64 -22.54
N SER A 11 39.82 0.43 -22.24
CA SER A 11 39.00 -0.56 -21.51
C SER A 11 38.81 -0.18 -20.05
N ILE A 12 39.83 0.40 -19.40
CA ILE A 12 39.74 0.92 -18.03
C ILE A 12 38.76 2.11 -17.96
N LEU A 13 38.89 3.09 -18.87
CA LEU A 13 37.98 4.24 -18.94
C LEU A 13 36.55 3.81 -19.31
N GLY A 14 36.40 2.84 -20.21
CA GLY A 14 35.12 2.26 -20.57
C GLY A 14 34.42 1.63 -19.37
N ALA A 15 35.11 0.77 -18.62
CA ALA A 15 34.57 0.13 -17.43
C ALA A 15 34.12 1.13 -16.35
N MET A 16 34.92 2.18 -16.10
CA MET A 16 34.53 3.26 -15.18
C MET A 16 33.30 4.02 -15.66
N THR A 17 33.20 4.32 -16.96
CA THR A 17 32.07 5.04 -17.54
C THR A 17 30.78 4.22 -17.46
N PHE A 18 30.83 2.92 -17.73
CA PHE A 18 29.66 2.03 -17.62
C PHE A 18 29.18 1.87 -16.18
N SER A 19 30.09 1.75 -15.21
CA SER A 19 29.74 1.71 -13.78
C SER A 19 29.07 3.01 -13.32
N ALA A 20 29.64 4.16 -13.67
CA ALA A 20 29.05 5.47 -13.36
C ALA A 20 27.65 5.63 -13.98
N PHE A 21 27.45 5.16 -15.22
CA PHE A 21 26.14 5.21 -15.88
C PHE A 21 25.10 4.33 -15.17
N GLY A 22 25.48 3.12 -14.75
CA GLY A 22 24.61 2.23 -13.98
C GLY A 22 24.12 2.85 -12.67
N ASN A 23 25.02 3.48 -11.92
CA ASN A 23 24.68 4.14 -10.66
C ASN A 23 23.76 5.36 -10.85
N LEU A 24 23.99 6.15 -11.90
CA LEU A 24 23.11 7.26 -12.26
C LEU A 24 21.72 6.77 -12.66
N GLN A 25 21.63 5.70 -13.46
CA GLN A 25 20.35 5.10 -13.83
C GLN A 25 19.58 4.59 -12.61
N ASN A 26 20.25 3.90 -11.68
CA ASN A 26 19.62 3.42 -10.46
C ASN A 26 19.12 4.58 -9.59
N THR A 27 19.89 5.65 -9.48
CA THR A 27 19.48 6.88 -8.76
C THR A 27 18.23 7.53 -9.37
N VAL A 28 18.16 7.63 -10.70
CA VAL A 28 17.00 8.19 -11.40
C VAL A 28 15.76 7.32 -11.17
N LYS A 29 15.89 6.00 -11.37
CA LYS A 29 14.81 5.04 -11.13
C LYS A 29 14.32 5.08 -9.68
N MET A 30 15.23 5.18 -8.72
CA MET A 30 14.89 5.26 -7.30
C MET A 30 14.03 6.50 -6.98
N ASN A 31 14.42 7.66 -7.51
CA ASN A 31 13.66 8.89 -7.30
C ASN A 31 12.32 8.85 -8.04
N GLU A 32 12.28 8.35 -9.27
CA GLU A 32 11.03 8.18 -10.04
C GLU A 32 10.06 7.23 -9.34
N TYR A 33 10.55 6.08 -8.87
CA TYR A 33 9.77 5.09 -8.14
C TYR A 33 9.19 5.67 -6.85
N THR A 34 10.02 6.32 -6.04
CA THR A 34 9.60 6.95 -4.78
C THR A 34 8.55 8.04 -5.01
N LEU A 35 8.75 8.91 -5.99
CA LEU A 35 7.81 9.97 -6.33
C LEU A 35 6.49 9.41 -6.88
N THR A 36 6.56 8.37 -7.71
CA THR A 36 5.37 7.71 -8.26
C THR A 36 4.55 7.08 -7.14
N LEU A 37 5.20 6.35 -6.22
CA LEU A 37 4.54 5.75 -5.07
C LEU A 37 3.90 6.83 -4.17
N GLU A 38 4.61 7.91 -3.84
CA GLU A 38 4.05 9.02 -3.06
C GLU A 38 2.82 9.64 -3.74
N GLN A 39 2.89 9.86 -5.06
CA GLN A 39 1.79 10.41 -5.84
C GLN A 39 0.59 9.46 -5.91
N ASP A 40 0.84 8.16 -6.07
CA ASP A 40 -0.21 7.16 -6.19
C ASP A 40 -0.95 6.96 -4.86
N VAL A 41 -0.23 6.90 -3.73
CA VAL A 41 -0.89 6.84 -2.41
C VAL A 41 -1.73 8.10 -2.17
N ARG A 42 -1.23 9.30 -2.51
CA ARG A 42 -2.03 10.55 -2.41
C ARG A 42 -3.22 10.56 -3.36
N SER A 43 -3.05 10.02 -4.56
CA SER A 43 -4.11 9.90 -5.57
C SER A 43 -5.22 9.00 -5.04
N VAL A 44 -4.89 7.81 -4.53
CA VAL A 44 -5.85 6.86 -3.95
C VAL A 44 -6.56 7.46 -2.74
N GLN A 45 -5.85 8.15 -1.84
CA GLN A 45 -6.47 8.83 -0.70
C GLN A 45 -7.52 9.85 -1.14
N ARG A 46 -7.22 10.66 -2.16
CA ARG A 46 -8.16 11.66 -2.70
C ARG A 46 -9.32 11.00 -3.43
N SER A 47 -9.04 9.98 -4.25
CA SER A 47 -10.05 9.21 -4.97
C SER A 47 -11.01 8.49 -4.02
N ALA A 48 -10.55 8.05 -2.84
CA ALA A 48 -11.40 7.41 -1.85
C ALA A 48 -12.53 8.32 -1.38
N MET A 49 -12.25 9.62 -1.18
CA MET A 49 -13.24 10.62 -0.75
C MET A 49 -14.20 11.05 -1.87
N LEU A 50 -13.84 10.82 -3.13
CA LEU A 50 -14.59 11.26 -4.32
C LEU A 50 -15.08 10.06 -5.14
N LEU A 51 -15.15 8.89 -4.54
CA LEU A 51 -15.38 7.65 -5.27
C LEU A 51 -16.81 7.59 -5.79
N GLU A 52 -16.96 7.68 -7.10
CA GLU A 52 -18.25 7.46 -7.76
C GLU A 52 -18.54 5.96 -7.80
N ARG A 53 -19.72 5.58 -7.29
CA ARG A 53 -20.24 4.22 -7.38
C ARG A 53 -20.61 3.93 -8.83
N SER A 54 -20.11 2.83 -9.38
CA SER A 54 -20.56 2.36 -10.69
C SER A 54 -21.99 1.86 -10.60
N SER A 55 -22.71 1.83 -11.72
CA SER A 55 -24.10 1.36 -11.75
C SER A 55 -24.21 -0.07 -11.22
N GLY A 56 -25.05 -0.29 -10.22
CA GLY A 56 -25.23 -1.59 -9.56
C GLY A 56 -24.20 -1.92 -8.46
N GLU A 57 -23.20 -1.07 -8.23
CA GLU A 57 -22.26 -1.24 -7.12
C GLU A 57 -22.93 -0.86 -5.79
N LYS A 58 -22.68 -1.68 -4.77
CA LYS A 58 -23.05 -1.42 -3.37
C LYS A 58 -22.22 -0.29 -2.77
N TRP A 59 -22.54 0.11 -1.55
CA TRP A 59 -21.76 1.08 -0.81
C TRP A 59 -20.31 0.60 -0.63
N LEU A 60 -19.36 1.52 -0.59
CA LEU A 60 -17.93 1.24 -0.51
C LEU A 60 -17.41 1.70 0.85
N TYR A 61 -16.65 0.84 1.52
CA TYR A 61 -15.98 1.21 2.77
C TYR A 61 -14.80 2.14 2.50
N GLY A 62 -14.08 1.91 1.40
CA GLY A 62 -12.88 2.64 1.07
C GLY A 62 -12.20 2.16 -0.20
N LEU A 63 -11.10 2.83 -0.53
CA LEU A 63 -10.08 2.32 -1.44
C LEU A 63 -8.87 1.88 -0.62
N GLY A 64 -8.23 0.79 -1.00
CA GLY A 64 -6.99 0.34 -0.40
C GLY A 64 -5.90 0.06 -1.42
N ILE A 65 -4.69 -0.06 -0.91
CA ILE A 65 -3.49 -0.43 -1.65
C ILE A 65 -2.94 -1.70 -1.01
N ASP A 66 -2.70 -2.72 -1.83
CA ASP A 66 -2.05 -3.95 -1.45
C ASP A 66 -0.55 -3.85 -1.76
N PHE A 67 0.28 -3.87 -0.71
CA PHE A 67 1.74 -3.88 -0.79
C PHE A 67 2.34 -5.29 -0.65
N GLY A 68 1.53 -6.34 -0.76
CA GLY A 68 1.96 -7.72 -0.54
C GLY A 68 3.11 -8.17 -1.45
N ASP A 69 3.12 -7.69 -2.70
CA ASP A 69 4.12 -8.04 -3.70
C ASP A 69 5.27 -7.01 -3.78
N LEU A 70 5.27 -6.00 -2.91
CA LEU A 70 6.29 -4.94 -2.90
C LEU A 70 7.68 -5.47 -2.55
N GLU A 71 7.75 -6.47 -1.69
CA GLU A 71 9.03 -7.12 -1.29
C GLU A 71 9.46 -8.24 -2.24
N SER A 72 8.62 -8.60 -3.22
CA SER A 72 8.98 -9.59 -4.22
C SER A 72 10.04 -9.00 -5.16
N HIS A 73 11.13 -9.74 -5.36
CA HIS A 73 12.32 -9.28 -6.09
C HIS A 73 12.06 -8.85 -7.53
N ASP A 74 10.95 -9.27 -8.14
CA ASP A 74 10.81 -9.16 -9.60
C ASP A 74 10.14 -7.88 -10.10
N ASP A 75 9.30 -7.17 -9.34
CA ASP A 75 8.64 -5.96 -9.90
C ASP A 75 8.11 -4.92 -8.89
N GLY A 76 8.24 -5.13 -7.57
CA GLY A 76 7.73 -4.21 -6.53
C GLY A 76 6.33 -3.67 -6.81
N VAL A 77 5.45 -4.56 -7.29
CA VAL A 77 4.10 -4.18 -7.72
C VAL A 77 3.24 -3.99 -6.48
N TYR A 78 2.40 -2.96 -6.54
CA TYR A 78 1.29 -2.80 -5.62
C TYR A 78 0.00 -2.62 -6.43
N ALA A 79 -1.10 -3.11 -5.88
CA ALA A 79 -2.41 -3.07 -6.54
C ALA A 79 -3.40 -2.23 -5.73
N VAL A 80 -4.19 -1.42 -6.40
CA VAL A 80 -5.26 -0.64 -5.77
C VAL A 80 -6.56 -1.42 -5.86
N PHE A 81 -7.30 -1.49 -4.75
CA PHE A 81 -8.57 -2.17 -4.66
C PHE A 81 -9.65 -1.30 -4.04
N LYS A 82 -10.91 -1.55 -4.40
CA LYS A 82 -12.11 -1.10 -3.70
C LYS A 82 -12.45 -2.13 -2.63
N TRP A 83 -12.80 -1.65 -1.44
CA TRP A 83 -13.44 -2.48 -0.43
C TRP A 83 -14.96 -2.26 -0.46
N CYS A 84 -15.65 -3.23 -1.02
CA CYS A 84 -17.10 -3.18 -1.22
C CYS A 84 -17.81 -3.65 0.05
N SER A 85 -18.86 -2.95 0.45
CA SER A 85 -19.72 -3.36 1.56
C SER A 85 -20.86 -4.28 1.08
N PRO A 86 -21.47 -5.06 1.98
CA PRO A 86 -22.64 -5.86 1.66
C PRO A 86 -23.92 -5.03 1.52
N PHE A 87 -23.88 -3.72 1.82
CA PHE A 87 -25.05 -2.84 1.86
C PHE A 87 -25.19 -2.01 0.60
N VAL A 88 -26.43 -1.83 0.12
CA VAL A 88 -26.69 -1.02 -1.07
C VAL A 88 -26.37 0.45 -0.81
N ASP A 89 -26.70 0.96 0.38
CA ASP A 89 -26.56 2.38 0.71
C ASP A 89 -25.89 2.59 2.07
N TYR A 90 -25.34 3.80 2.24
CA TYR A 90 -24.83 4.28 3.52
C TYR A 90 -25.98 4.43 4.52
N GLY A 91 -25.88 3.81 5.70
CA GLY A 91 -27.01 3.79 6.61
C GLY A 91 -26.84 2.87 7.79
N ASP A 92 -26.29 1.69 7.52
CA ASP A 92 -26.05 0.64 8.51
C ASP A 92 -24.93 1.03 9.49
N ILE A 93 -24.97 0.48 10.71
CA ILE A 93 -23.95 0.74 11.73
C ILE A 93 -22.54 0.40 11.22
N LEU A 94 -22.39 -0.68 10.43
CA LEU A 94 -21.11 -1.09 9.86
C LEU A 94 -20.56 -0.11 8.82
N THR A 95 -21.44 0.71 8.23
CA THR A 95 -21.06 1.76 7.26
C THR A 95 -20.81 3.11 7.92
N LYS A 96 -21.46 3.38 9.07
CA LYS A 96 -21.40 4.66 9.81
C LYS A 96 -20.40 4.69 10.96
N SER A 97 -19.85 3.53 11.29
CA SER A 97 -18.95 3.35 12.43
C SER A 97 -17.67 4.16 12.30
N SER A 98 -16.99 4.32 13.44
CA SER A 98 -15.69 4.99 13.48
C SER A 98 -14.60 4.25 12.72
N LEU A 99 -14.76 2.95 12.48
CA LEU A 99 -13.87 2.09 11.72
C LEU A 99 -14.66 1.46 10.55
N PRO A 100 -14.00 1.12 9.43
CA PRO A 100 -14.65 0.38 8.35
C PRO A 100 -15.19 -0.98 8.81
N ALA A 101 -16.39 -1.36 8.35
CA ALA A 101 -17.01 -2.65 8.63
C ALA A 101 -17.10 -3.02 10.13
N TYR A 102 -17.32 -2.03 11.00
CA TYR A 102 -17.25 -2.20 12.46
C TYR A 102 -18.58 -1.96 13.18
N THR A 103 -18.92 -2.80 14.15
CA THR A 103 -20.03 -2.58 15.07
C THR A 103 -19.51 -2.47 16.51
N PRO A 104 -19.83 -1.39 17.25
CA PRO A 104 -19.42 -1.22 18.65
C PRO A 104 -19.96 -2.28 19.62
N SER A 105 -20.98 -3.03 19.21
CA SER A 105 -21.59 -4.09 20.02
C SER A 105 -20.78 -5.39 20.06
N LYS A 106 -19.73 -5.50 19.24
CA LYS A 106 -18.88 -6.69 19.13
C LYS A 106 -17.41 -6.27 19.20
N SER A 107 -16.55 -7.16 19.70
CA SER A 107 -15.11 -6.96 19.62
C SER A 107 -14.62 -6.99 18.17
N LEU A 108 -13.44 -6.42 17.92
CA LEU A 108 -12.71 -6.64 16.67
C LEU A 108 -12.46 -8.14 16.45
N GLY A 109 -12.52 -8.58 15.20
CA GLY A 109 -12.32 -9.98 14.84
C GLY A 109 -13.51 -10.89 15.13
N ALA A 110 -14.53 -10.44 15.88
CA ALA A 110 -15.71 -11.26 16.16
C ALA A 110 -16.61 -11.39 14.91
N PRO A 111 -17.31 -12.52 14.73
CA PRO A 111 -18.21 -12.71 13.59
C PRO A 111 -19.31 -11.63 13.54
N THR A 112 -19.44 -10.94 12.42
CA THR A 112 -20.47 -9.90 12.23
C THR A 112 -21.87 -10.50 12.11
N GLY A 113 -21.97 -11.78 11.71
CA GLY A 113 -23.23 -12.46 11.38
C GLY A 113 -23.64 -12.26 9.92
N ILE A 114 -22.80 -11.58 9.12
CA ILE A 114 -22.94 -11.43 7.67
C ILE A 114 -21.89 -12.32 7.01
N GLY A 115 -22.32 -13.48 6.51
CA GLY A 115 -21.41 -14.46 5.91
C GLY A 115 -20.28 -14.87 6.86
N SER A 116 -19.05 -14.88 6.35
CA SER A 116 -17.82 -15.23 7.07
C SER A 116 -17.01 -14.01 7.51
N GLU A 117 -17.65 -12.84 7.64
CA GLU A 117 -16.97 -11.59 7.97
C GLU A 117 -16.67 -11.44 9.45
N SER A 118 -15.50 -10.88 9.71
CA SER A 118 -15.04 -10.51 11.03
C SER A 118 -15.14 -8.99 11.22
N ASN A 119 -15.58 -8.59 12.39
CA ASN A 119 -15.87 -7.21 12.73
C ASN A 119 -14.61 -6.34 12.64
N GLY A 120 -14.64 -5.32 11.77
CA GLY A 120 -13.53 -4.41 11.52
C GLY A 120 -12.36 -4.99 10.73
N TYR A 121 -12.42 -6.24 10.26
CA TYR A 121 -11.34 -6.89 9.51
C TYR A 121 -11.61 -6.86 8.00
N LEU A 122 -10.52 -6.79 7.24
CA LEU A 122 -10.54 -6.88 5.79
C LEU A 122 -10.73 -8.35 5.37
N THR A 123 -11.62 -8.62 4.42
CA THR A 123 -11.85 -9.98 3.93
C THR A 123 -10.85 -10.33 2.82
N VAL A 124 -9.77 -11.04 3.16
CA VAL A 124 -8.62 -11.32 2.26
C VAL A 124 -8.74 -12.69 1.54
N THR A 125 -9.92 -13.03 1.00
CA THR A 125 -10.11 -14.34 0.35
C THR A 125 -9.76 -14.36 -1.14
N SER A 126 -9.90 -13.23 -1.82
CA SER A 126 -9.43 -12.96 -3.20
C SER A 126 -9.86 -11.56 -3.61
N ILE A 127 -9.01 -10.85 -4.35
CA ILE A 127 -9.37 -9.56 -4.96
C ILE A 127 -9.99 -9.86 -6.32
N GLY A 128 -11.30 -9.64 -6.44
CA GLY A 128 -12.06 -9.83 -7.67
C GLY A 128 -11.88 -8.69 -8.67
N SER A 129 -12.58 -8.78 -9.80
CA SER A 129 -12.56 -7.73 -10.84
C SER A 129 -13.69 -6.69 -10.71
N SER A 130 -14.69 -6.95 -9.86
CA SER A 130 -15.80 -6.02 -9.64
C SER A 130 -16.40 -6.15 -8.24
N CYS A 131 -16.97 -5.06 -7.73
CA CYS A 131 -17.83 -5.09 -6.55
C CYS A 131 -19.15 -5.78 -6.92
N GLY A 132 -19.23 -7.09 -6.73
CA GLY A 132 -20.43 -7.87 -7.05
C GLY A 132 -21.64 -7.52 -6.18
N THR A 133 -22.81 -8.03 -6.55
CA THR A 133 -24.07 -7.90 -5.78
C THR A 133 -24.12 -8.80 -4.53
N ASN A 134 -23.00 -9.44 -4.18
CA ASN A 134 -22.92 -10.46 -3.14
C ASN A 134 -23.38 -9.93 -1.79
N ALA A 135 -23.98 -10.80 -0.98
CA ALA A 135 -24.44 -10.46 0.37
C ALA A 135 -23.30 -10.24 1.38
N THR A 136 -22.05 -10.33 0.93
CA THR A 136 -20.83 -10.15 1.72
C THR A 136 -19.97 -9.04 1.11
N SER A 137 -19.14 -8.44 1.94
CA SER A 137 -18.02 -7.60 1.58
C SER A 137 -17.03 -8.36 0.69
N SER A 138 -16.37 -7.60 -0.18
CA SER A 138 -15.42 -8.14 -1.15
C SER A 138 -14.38 -7.08 -1.50
N LEU A 139 -13.23 -7.54 -1.99
CA LEU A 139 -12.21 -6.67 -2.56
C LEU A 139 -12.29 -6.74 -4.09
N SER A 140 -12.16 -5.60 -4.75
CA SER A 140 -12.19 -5.52 -6.22
C SER A 140 -11.04 -4.66 -6.72
N ILE A 141 -10.27 -5.12 -7.69
CA ILE A 141 -9.22 -4.32 -8.32
C ILE A 141 -9.83 -3.07 -8.96
N VAL A 142 -9.13 -1.95 -8.87
CA VAL A 142 -9.48 -0.72 -9.58
C VAL A 142 -8.67 -0.66 -10.87
N PRO A 143 -9.29 -0.94 -12.04
CA PRO A 143 -8.56 -0.91 -13.30
C PRO A 143 -8.02 0.50 -13.58
N GLY A 144 -6.79 0.57 -14.06
CA GLY A 144 -6.07 1.83 -14.34
C GLY A 144 -5.13 2.31 -13.23
N TYR A 145 -5.10 1.62 -12.08
CA TYR A 145 -4.09 1.82 -11.04
C TYR A 145 -3.00 0.73 -11.03
N ASP A 146 -3.13 -0.29 -11.87
CA ASP A 146 -2.07 -1.29 -12.07
C ASP A 146 -0.87 -0.62 -12.73
N LYS A 147 0.16 -0.32 -11.94
CA LYS A 147 1.43 0.18 -12.45
C LYS A 147 2.52 -0.83 -12.18
N SER A 148 3.02 -1.45 -13.25
CA SER A 148 4.35 -2.04 -13.27
C SER A 148 5.34 -0.89 -13.40
N THR A 149 5.80 -0.37 -12.27
CA THR A 149 6.99 0.48 -12.25
C THR A 149 8.18 -0.46 -12.23
N THR A 150 9.13 -0.32 -13.18
CA THR A 150 10.39 -1.05 -13.07
C THR A 150 11.07 -0.65 -11.78
N THR A 151 11.17 -1.56 -10.82
CA THR A 151 11.80 -1.29 -9.53
C THR A 151 13.27 -0.91 -9.70
N PRO A 152 13.80 -0.02 -8.85
CA PRO A 152 15.24 0.13 -8.71
C PRO A 152 15.83 -1.18 -8.19
N VAL A 153 17.13 -1.39 -8.42
CA VAL A 153 17.84 -2.51 -7.81
C VAL A 153 18.02 -2.17 -6.33
N SER A 154 17.13 -2.73 -5.49
CA SER A 154 17.01 -2.39 -4.07
C SER A 154 16.29 -3.47 -3.28
N ASP A 155 16.67 -3.59 -2.01
CA ASP A 155 15.89 -4.32 -1.01
C ASP A 155 14.76 -3.43 -0.48
N ILE A 156 13.52 -3.85 -0.71
CA ILE A 156 12.33 -3.18 -0.15
C ILE A 156 11.87 -3.96 1.08
N THR A 157 11.67 -3.27 2.19
CA THR A 157 11.18 -3.85 3.45
C THR A 157 10.06 -3.00 4.05
N ILE A 158 9.08 -3.65 4.66
CA ILE A 158 8.00 -2.99 5.39
C ILE A 158 8.17 -3.25 6.89
N THR A 159 8.19 -2.17 7.68
CA THR A 159 8.37 -2.27 9.14
C THR A 159 7.14 -2.88 9.81
N GLU A 160 7.36 -3.83 10.72
CA GLU A 160 6.29 -4.44 11.50
C GLU A 160 5.62 -3.44 12.46
N ILE A 161 4.32 -3.64 12.67
CA ILE A 161 3.51 -2.91 13.66
C ILE A 161 3.06 -3.95 14.68
N ASP A 162 3.49 -3.79 15.93
CA ASP A 162 3.17 -4.71 17.04
C ASP A 162 3.50 -6.20 16.74
N GLY A 163 4.62 -6.45 16.05
CA GLY A 163 5.05 -7.80 15.66
C GLY A 163 4.23 -8.45 14.56
N LYS A 164 3.39 -7.66 13.86
CA LYS A 164 2.65 -8.07 12.68
C LYS A 164 3.14 -7.32 11.46
N LYS A 165 3.25 -8.02 10.34
CA LYS A 165 3.65 -7.42 9.08
C LYS A 165 2.46 -6.74 8.41
N PRO A 166 2.46 -5.41 8.28
CA PRO A 166 1.38 -4.70 7.61
C PRO A 166 1.48 -4.94 6.10
N ARG A 167 0.33 -5.07 5.44
CA ARG A 167 0.23 -5.36 3.99
C ARG A 167 -0.69 -4.38 3.27
N PHE A 168 -1.83 -4.06 3.87
CA PHE A 168 -2.83 -3.23 3.23
C PHE A 168 -2.94 -1.87 3.90
N VAL A 169 -3.07 -0.83 3.09
CA VAL A 169 -3.41 0.53 3.55
C VAL A 169 -4.75 0.90 2.94
N VAL A 170 -5.75 1.18 3.78
CA VAL A 170 -7.11 1.51 3.34
C VAL A 170 -7.45 2.93 3.74
N PHE A 171 -8.00 3.68 2.78
CA PHE A 171 -8.54 5.02 2.94
C PHE A 171 -10.07 4.93 2.91
N GLU A 172 -10.72 5.34 4.01
CA GLU A 172 -12.18 5.29 4.15
C GLU A 172 -12.87 6.27 3.20
N SER A 173 -13.96 5.84 2.57
CA SER A 173 -14.65 6.64 1.54
C SER A 173 -15.33 7.92 2.04
N VAL A 174 -15.63 8.03 3.34
CA VAL A 174 -16.37 9.18 3.89
C VAL A 174 -15.42 10.26 4.43
N SER A 175 -14.45 9.88 5.26
CA SER A 175 -13.55 10.83 5.91
C SER A 175 -12.14 10.86 5.30
N GLY A 176 -11.80 9.87 4.47
CA GLY A 176 -10.44 9.61 3.98
C GLY A 176 -9.42 9.30 5.07
N ARG A 177 -9.89 8.91 6.26
CA ARG A 177 -9.03 8.36 7.31
C ARG A 177 -8.36 7.09 6.83
N THR A 178 -7.13 6.89 7.29
CA THR A 178 -6.30 5.76 6.90
C THR A 178 -6.25 4.71 7.99
N PHE A 179 -6.36 3.45 7.56
CA PHE A 179 -6.32 2.25 8.39
C PHE A 179 -5.34 1.24 7.79
N PHE A 180 -4.63 0.51 8.65
CA PHE A 180 -3.63 -0.48 8.23
C PHE A 180 -4.10 -1.88 8.60
N TYR A 181 -3.87 -2.83 7.70
CA TYR A 181 -4.20 -4.23 7.90
C TYR A 181 -3.01 -5.12 7.64
N ASP A 182 -2.91 -6.20 8.41
CA ASP A 182 -1.88 -7.23 8.21
C ASP A 182 -2.20 -8.14 7.00
N THR A 183 -1.35 -9.14 6.78
CA THR A 183 -1.51 -10.12 5.70
C THR A 183 -2.79 -10.96 5.79
N ASN A 184 -3.39 -11.10 6.97
CA ASN A 184 -4.64 -11.83 7.22
C ASN A 184 -5.87 -10.92 7.17
N GLY A 185 -5.67 -9.60 7.03
CA GLY A 185 -6.74 -8.61 7.06
C GLY A 185 -7.12 -8.16 8.46
N GLU A 186 -6.30 -8.41 9.47
CA GLU A 186 -6.53 -7.92 10.83
C GLU A 186 -6.17 -6.43 10.91
N LEU A 187 -7.04 -5.65 11.56
CA LEU A 187 -6.82 -4.22 11.76
C LEU A 187 -5.68 -3.96 12.76
N LEU A 188 -4.73 -3.11 12.39
CA LEU A 188 -3.55 -2.74 13.18
C LEU A 188 -3.71 -1.37 13.85
N ASN A 189 -2.99 -1.13 14.96
CA ASN A 189 -3.09 0.07 15.82
C ASN A 189 -4.43 0.24 16.57
N TYR A 190 -5.20 -0.82 16.76
CA TYR A 190 -6.46 -0.76 17.51
C TYR A 190 -6.58 -1.88 18.54
N THR A 191 -7.12 -1.54 19.71
CA THR A 191 -7.48 -2.50 20.75
C THR A 191 -8.64 -3.39 20.30
N ILE A 192 -8.85 -4.51 20.99
CA ILE A 192 -9.96 -5.43 20.70
C ILE A 192 -11.36 -4.78 20.81
N GLU A 193 -11.50 -3.65 21.51
CA GLU A 193 -12.72 -2.85 21.60
C GLU A 193 -12.85 -1.79 20.48
N GLY A 194 -11.97 -1.81 19.48
CA GLY A 194 -11.97 -0.85 18.37
C GLY A 194 -11.54 0.55 18.75
N LYS A 195 -10.76 0.70 19.84
CA LYS A 195 -10.16 1.98 20.23
C LYS A 195 -8.76 2.08 19.66
N LEU A 196 -8.36 3.28 19.27
CA LEU A 196 -6.99 3.51 18.81
C LEU A 196 -6.00 3.21 19.95
N GLU A 197 -4.90 2.52 19.63
CA GLU A 197 -3.80 2.32 20.57
C GLU A 197 -3.19 3.66 21.00
N THR A 198 -2.57 3.69 22.19
CA THR A 198 -2.06 4.93 22.77
C THR A 198 -0.91 5.54 21.98
N ASP A 199 -0.12 4.71 21.30
CA ASP A 199 1.00 5.10 20.46
C ASP A 199 0.91 4.40 19.10
N PRO A 200 0.06 4.89 18.18
CA PRO A 200 -0.16 4.22 16.91
C PRO A 200 1.07 4.34 16.00
N MET A 201 1.58 3.21 15.53
CA MET A 201 2.72 3.17 14.63
C MET A 201 2.31 3.52 13.19
N PRO A 202 3.12 4.29 12.44
CA PRO A 202 2.87 4.54 11.03
C PRO A 202 3.21 3.31 10.18
N PHE A 203 2.69 3.28 8.95
CA PHE A 203 3.13 2.30 7.94
C PHE A 203 4.42 2.82 7.30
N VAL A 204 5.51 2.05 7.40
CA VAL A 204 6.84 2.47 6.95
C VAL A 204 7.37 1.50 5.90
N ILE A 205 7.69 2.03 4.72
CA ILE A 205 8.37 1.32 3.64
C ILE A 205 9.81 1.85 3.59
N THR A 206 10.78 0.94 3.68
CA THR A 206 12.20 1.24 3.54
C THR A 206 12.69 0.64 2.24
N ILE A 207 13.29 1.47 1.38
CA ILE A 207 13.86 1.06 0.10
C ILE A 207 15.37 1.30 0.21
N ASN A 208 16.12 0.21 0.34
CA ASN A 208 17.57 0.22 0.48
C ASN A 208 18.21 -0.17 -0.87
N PRO A 209 18.80 0.77 -1.62
CA PRO A 209 19.40 0.46 -2.92
C PRO A 209 20.67 -0.40 -2.75
N GLU A 210 20.94 -1.31 -3.70
CA GLU A 210 22.19 -2.09 -3.68
C GLU A 210 23.45 -1.26 -4.04
N SER A 211 23.24 -0.04 -4.55
CA SER A 211 24.29 0.94 -4.85
C SER A 211 24.51 1.92 -3.68
N ASP A 212 25.59 2.73 -3.72
CA ASP A 212 25.88 3.83 -2.76
C ASP A 212 24.88 5.01 -2.82
N VAL A 213 23.61 4.75 -3.13
CA VAL A 213 22.52 5.73 -3.16
C VAL A 213 21.86 5.78 -1.79
N ASN A 214 21.37 6.94 -1.39
CA ASN A 214 20.69 7.11 -0.11
C ASN A 214 19.46 6.18 0.01
N THR A 215 19.30 5.58 1.18
CA THR A 215 18.09 4.83 1.56
C THR A 215 16.89 5.77 1.54
N LYS A 216 15.76 5.31 0.98
CA LYS A 216 14.49 6.05 0.99
C LYS A 216 13.55 5.44 2.02
N ILE A 217 12.97 6.28 2.85
CA ILE A 217 11.96 5.88 3.84
C ILE A 217 10.67 6.60 3.48
N ILE A 218 9.60 5.84 3.27
CA ILE A 218 8.25 6.35 3.01
C ILE A 218 7.39 6.00 4.21
N THR A 219 6.83 7.01 4.85
CA THR A 219 6.02 6.87 6.06
C THR A 219 4.62 7.35 5.78
N ILE A 220 3.62 6.51 6.02
CA ILE A 220 2.19 6.85 5.96
C ILE A 220 1.67 6.92 7.39
N GLY A 221 1.21 8.11 7.80
CA GLY A 221 0.67 8.32 9.15
C GLY A 221 -0.68 7.64 9.35
N ASN A 222 -0.85 6.94 10.49
CA ASN A 222 -2.15 6.37 10.87
C ASN A 222 -3.21 7.48 11.00
N LEU A 223 -4.47 7.19 10.66
CA LEU A 223 -5.61 8.11 10.57
C LEU A 223 -5.48 9.27 9.58
N SER A 224 -4.38 9.99 9.57
CA SER A 224 -4.17 11.16 8.70
C SER A 224 -3.92 10.79 7.25
N GLY A 225 -3.33 9.62 6.99
CA GLY A 225 -2.84 9.24 5.67
C GLY A 225 -1.72 10.15 5.16
N LYS A 226 -1.15 11.00 6.01
CA LYS A 226 -0.09 11.92 5.61
C LYS A 226 1.14 11.12 5.22
N ILE A 227 1.56 11.27 3.97
CA ILE A 227 2.77 10.64 3.45
C ILE A 227 3.95 11.60 3.63
N ASN A 228 5.02 11.09 4.23
CA ASN A 228 6.31 11.73 4.34
C ASN A 228 7.37 10.85 3.67
N THR A 229 8.35 11.47 3.04
CA THR A 229 9.43 10.78 2.36
C THR A 229 10.75 11.38 2.81
N GLU A 230 11.64 10.52 3.32
CA GLU A 230 12.94 10.90 3.84
C GLU A 230 14.04 10.17 3.07
N SER A 231 15.19 10.81 2.94
CA SER A 231 16.39 10.21 2.36
C SER A 231 17.46 10.16 3.44
N VAL A 232 17.87 8.96 3.81
CA VAL A 232 18.89 8.71 4.84
C VAL A 232 20.16 8.24 4.16
N GLN A 233 21.28 8.83 4.57
CA GLN A 233 22.61 8.50 4.06
C GLN A 233 23.22 7.35 4.85
#